data_AF-A0A6G1HUU4-F1
#
_entry.id   AF-A0A6G1HUU4-F1
#
_cell.length_a   1.000
_cell.length_b   1.000
_cell.length_c   1.000
_cell.angle_alpha   90.00
_cell.angle_beta   90.00
_cell.angle_gamma   90.00
#
_symmetry.space_group_name_H-M   'P 1'
#
loop_
_entity.id
_entity.type
_entity.pdbx_description
1 polymer ?
#
loop_
_entity_poly.entity_id
_entity_poly.type
_entity_poly.pdbx_seq_one_letter_code
_entity_poly.pdbx_strand_id
1 'polypeptide(L)'
;MLARLSSVVRGHSAVSQAAIDAIEALLTHNLTPVIPARGSISASGDLIPLSYLAGVLQGNPDIYVRVLLPAAPTPSDPNPRPTTTILPSPLALRMAKLSPLTLGAKEGLGLLNGTAASASVAAITLQEANCLALLTQMLTAMMCEAMAGSAGSFAAFIAAARPHRGQIEAAANIRSALAGSRLAQSHTSGTDAGDLAQDRYALRTAPQWIGPYLEDLALATEQVSVELVSTTDNPLVDPDTGVIHHGGNFQATSLTSAMDKTRVALAQLGALLFAQANELVDPARNRGLPPNLAPDNPSTSFFGKGLDISVAAYSAELAFLAAPAGIHMRSAEMHNQSVNSMALLGARMAAQSVEVASMLAAAALVLVCQGLDLRVLRTRFADTLALDLETLTDPAYLLEHYPALAAALAGPARMPGLLPTALAAWDATGALDLGPRCVRVAERVTAELTAELQRRAVAQVAAAARTARESNSAEPGASGLTIFAELAGWTAELACNLEDFYETARADMYAEHANITPGYLGSGTRRVYEFVRGLGVGLHKGREDDPLNEGVEGEGKKTIGGLAGRVYAAIRGGEIYEAVVEGLRG
;
A
#
# COMPACT_ATOMS: atom_id res chain seq x y z
N MET A 1 -20.31 -24.18 -6.76
CA MET A 1 -20.96 -25.35 -6.14
C MET A 1 -21.64 -24.96 -4.83
N LEU A 2 -20.92 -24.44 -3.83
CA LEU A 2 -21.51 -24.05 -2.54
C LEU A 2 -22.69 -23.07 -2.65
N ALA A 3 -22.58 -21.99 -3.44
CA ALA A 3 -23.70 -21.07 -3.66
C ALA A 3 -24.92 -21.75 -4.32
N ARG A 4 -24.68 -22.72 -5.21
CA ARG A 4 -25.75 -23.49 -5.85
C ARG A 4 -26.45 -24.39 -4.84
N LEU A 5 -25.66 -25.08 -4.00
CA LEU A 5 -26.15 -25.90 -2.89
C LEU A 5 -27.03 -25.07 -1.96
N SER A 6 -26.52 -23.93 -1.46
CA SER A 6 -27.26 -22.96 -0.63
C SER A 6 -28.63 -22.60 -1.21
N SER A 7 -28.68 -22.36 -2.53
CA SER A 7 -29.92 -21.95 -3.18
C SER A 7 -30.94 -23.09 -3.34
N VAL A 8 -30.50 -24.34 -3.64
CA VAL A 8 -31.42 -25.48 -3.85
C VAL A 8 -31.93 -26.10 -2.55
N VAL A 9 -31.15 -26.07 -1.46
CA VAL A 9 -31.58 -26.63 -0.15
C VAL A 9 -32.76 -25.88 0.46
N ARG A 10 -33.12 -24.71 -0.09
CA ARG A 10 -34.29 -23.92 0.31
C ARG A 10 -35.63 -24.58 -0.09
N GLY A 11 -35.62 -25.63 -0.90
CA GLY A 11 -36.82 -26.42 -1.24
C GLY A 11 -37.69 -25.89 -2.38
N HIS A 12 -37.48 -24.64 -2.82
CA HIS A 12 -38.31 -24.02 -3.86
C HIS A 12 -38.00 -24.50 -5.31
N SER A 13 -36.89 -25.21 -5.53
CA SER A 13 -36.41 -25.57 -6.87
C SER A 13 -36.87 -26.94 -7.38
N ALA A 14 -37.57 -27.71 -6.55
CA ALA A 14 -37.97 -29.10 -6.83
C ALA A 14 -36.79 -29.98 -7.28
N VAL A 15 -35.64 -29.82 -6.61
CA VAL A 15 -34.44 -30.66 -6.77
C VAL A 15 -34.45 -31.73 -5.69
N SER A 16 -34.13 -32.98 -6.06
CA SER A 16 -34.13 -34.12 -5.15
C SER A 16 -33.01 -34.05 -4.10
N GLN A 17 -33.23 -34.74 -2.99
CA GLN A 17 -32.19 -34.92 -1.97
C GLN A 17 -30.92 -35.55 -2.55
N ALA A 18 -31.06 -36.53 -3.45
CA ALA A 18 -29.92 -37.18 -4.09
C ALA A 18 -29.04 -36.19 -4.88
N ALA A 19 -29.63 -35.20 -5.55
CA ALA A 19 -28.89 -34.15 -6.24
C ALA A 19 -28.18 -33.19 -5.28
N ILE A 20 -28.82 -32.87 -4.14
CA ILE A 20 -28.21 -32.07 -3.05
C ILE A 20 -26.99 -32.80 -2.48
N ASP A 21 -27.17 -34.07 -2.09
CA ASP A 21 -26.12 -34.93 -1.52
C ASP A 21 -24.96 -35.10 -2.51
N ALA A 22 -25.24 -35.21 -3.81
CA ALA A 22 -24.20 -35.34 -4.81
C ALA A 22 -23.37 -34.05 -4.98
N ILE A 23 -23.98 -32.86 -4.92
CA ILE A 23 -23.22 -31.59 -4.93
C ILE A 23 -22.33 -31.48 -3.68
N GLU A 24 -22.85 -31.84 -2.52
CA GLU A 24 -22.09 -31.89 -1.27
C GLU A 24 -20.93 -32.89 -1.36
N ALA A 25 -21.16 -34.07 -1.94
CA ALA A 25 -20.13 -35.07 -2.15
C ALA A 25 -19.02 -34.57 -3.07
N LEU A 26 -19.34 -33.87 -4.16
CA LEU A 26 -18.32 -33.26 -5.03
C LEU A 26 -17.43 -32.27 -4.24
N LEU A 27 -18.03 -31.43 -3.39
CA LEU A 27 -17.30 -30.50 -2.52
C LEU A 27 -16.40 -31.26 -1.54
N THR A 28 -16.95 -32.26 -0.84
CA THR A 28 -16.25 -33.06 0.17
C THR A 28 -15.06 -33.84 -0.43
N HIS A 29 -15.19 -34.32 -1.66
CA HIS A 29 -14.15 -35.06 -2.36
C HIS A 29 -13.22 -34.18 -3.21
N ASN A 30 -13.31 -32.85 -3.10
CA ASN A 30 -12.52 -31.88 -3.89
C ASN A 30 -12.59 -32.13 -5.40
N LEU A 31 -13.76 -32.52 -5.90
CA LEU A 31 -14.05 -32.74 -7.30
C LEU A 31 -14.62 -31.44 -7.90
N THR A 32 -13.80 -30.70 -8.65
CA THR A 32 -14.22 -29.42 -9.24
C THR A 32 -14.47 -29.57 -10.74
N PRO A 33 -15.70 -29.33 -11.25
CA PRO A 33 -15.96 -29.33 -12.68
C PRO A 33 -15.04 -28.33 -13.42
N VAL A 34 -14.54 -28.71 -14.60
CA VAL A 34 -13.80 -27.80 -15.49
C VAL A 34 -14.82 -27.01 -16.30
N ILE A 35 -15.01 -25.74 -15.94
CA ILE A 35 -16.06 -24.87 -16.49
C ILE A 35 -15.42 -23.79 -17.38
N PRO A 36 -15.96 -23.51 -18.58
CA PRO A 36 -15.52 -22.38 -19.40
C PRO A 36 -15.70 -21.04 -18.68
N ALA A 37 -14.67 -20.18 -18.75
CA ALA A 37 -14.70 -18.87 -18.08
C ALA A 37 -15.65 -17.85 -18.73
N ARG A 38 -16.21 -18.14 -19.91
CA ARG A 38 -17.08 -17.26 -20.70
C ARG A 38 -18.28 -18.06 -21.23
N GLY A 39 -19.31 -17.35 -21.67
CA GLY A 39 -20.53 -17.93 -22.23
C GLY A 39 -21.79 -17.70 -21.39
N SER A 40 -21.68 -17.02 -20.25
CA SER A 40 -22.85 -16.53 -19.49
C SER A 40 -23.08 -15.04 -19.73
N ILE A 41 -24.35 -14.69 -19.88
CA ILE A 41 -24.87 -13.31 -19.79
C ILE A 41 -25.64 -13.07 -18.48
N SER A 42 -25.69 -14.08 -17.60
CA SER A 42 -26.33 -14.02 -16.28
C SER A 42 -27.78 -13.51 -16.34
N ALA A 43 -28.51 -13.98 -17.36
CA ALA A 43 -29.86 -13.56 -17.71
C ALA A 43 -30.90 -14.49 -17.10
N SER A 44 -31.04 -15.71 -17.64
CA SER A 44 -31.76 -16.83 -17.02
C SER A 44 -30.84 -17.58 -16.02
N GLY A 45 -30.02 -16.81 -15.30
CA GLY A 45 -28.90 -17.31 -14.53
C GLY A 45 -27.68 -17.69 -15.38
N ASP A 46 -26.71 -18.34 -14.75
CA ASP A 46 -25.46 -18.81 -15.34
C ASP A 46 -25.61 -20.20 -15.97
N LEU A 47 -26.56 -20.34 -16.90
CA LEU A 47 -26.95 -21.60 -17.52
C LEU A 47 -25.76 -22.41 -18.06
N ILE A 48 -24.89 -21.75 -18.84
CA ILE A 48 -23.74 -22.43 -19.47
C ILE A 48 -22.76 -22.91 -18.39
N PRO A 49 -22.28 -22.09 -17.45
CA PRO A 49 -21.46 -22.59 -16.34
C PRO A 49 -22.11 -23.72 -15.52
N LEU A 50 -23.39 -23.61 -15.20
CA LEU A 50 -24.09 -24.57 -14.34
C LEU A 50 -24.46 -25.88 -15.04
N SER A 51 -24.52 -25.89 -16.38
CA SER A 51 -24.71 -27.13 -17.14
C SER A 51 -23.53 -28.09 -16.97
N TYR A 52 -22.31 -27.58 -16.79
CA TYR A 52 -21.13 -28.40 -16.50
C TYR A 52 -21.22 -29.06 -15.13
N LEU A 53 -21.77 -28.37 -14.12
CA LEU A 53 -22.03 -28.98 -12.81
C LEU A 53 -23.05 -30.12 -12.95
N ALA A 54 -24.19 -29.85 -13.58
CA ALA A 54 -25.22 -30.88 -13.79
C ALA A 54 -24.70 -32.07 -14.62
N GLY A 55 -23.87 -31.80 -15.63
CA GLY A 55 -23.25 -32.84 -16.44
C GLY A 55 -22.19 -33.65 -15.70
N VAL A 56 -21.46 -33.05 -14.74
CA VAL A 56 -20.63 -33.83 -13.81
C VAL A 56 -21.50 -34.77 -12.99
N LEU A 57 -22.59 -34.27 -12.40
CA LEU A 57 -23.52 -35.08 -11.59
C LEU A 57 -24.10 -36.26 -12.38
N GLN A 58 -24.37 -36.08 -13.67
CA GLN A 58 -24.83 -37.14 -14.59
C GLN A 58 -23.72 -38.07 -15.11
N GLY A 59 -22.45 -37.83 -14.76
CA GLY A 59 -21.32 -38.62 -15.26
C GLY A 59 -21.09 -38.48 -16.77
N ASN A 60 -21.35 -37.31 -17.35
CA ASN A 60 -21.17 -37.07 -18.78
C ASN A 60 -19.68 -37.24 -19.19
N PRO A 61 -19.33 -38.13 -20.14
CA PRO A 61 -17.95 -38.42 -20.50
C PRO A 61 -17.19 -37.26 -21.17
N ASP A 62 -17.90 -36.27 -21.72
CA ASP A 62 -17.29 -35.10 -22.38
C ASP A 62 -16.97 -33.96 -21.40
N ILE A 63 -17.43 -34.07 -20.14
CA ILE A 63 -17.15 -33.08 -19.11
C ILE A 63 -16.01 -33.57 -18.23
N TYR A 64 -15.04 -32.68 -18.02
CA TYR A 64 -13.85 -32.96 -17.23
C TYR A 64 -13.97 -32.40 -15.81
N VAL A 65 -13.29 -33.05 -14.88
CA VAL A 65 -13.24 -32.71 -13.45
C VAL A 65 -11.79 -32.60 -13.04
N ARG A 66 -11.43 -31.48 -12.40
CA ARG A 66 -10.18 -31.34 -11.66
C ARG A 66 -10.33 -32.03 -10.31
N VAL A 67 -9.48 -33.01 -10.05
CA VAL A 67 -9.42 -33.78 -8.81
C VAL A 67 -8.20 -33.34 -8.02
N LEU A 68 -8.41 -32.85 -6.80
CA LEU A 68 -7.32 -32.58 -5.86
C LEU A 68 -6.98 -33.89 -5.12
N LEU A 69 -5.78 -34.40 -5.35
CA LEU A 69 -5.27 -35.60 -4.71
C LEU A 69 -4.42 -35.20 -3.49
N PRO A 70 -4.77 -35.67 -2.28
CA PRO A 70 -3.91 -35.47 -1.13
C PRO A 70 -2.56 -36.13 -1.39
N ALA A 71 -1.48 -35.45 -1.02
CA ALA A 71 -0.15 -36.05 -1.07
C ALA A 71 0.12 -36.77 0.26
N ALA A 72 0.70 -37.98 0.18
CA ALA A 72 1.05 -38.76 1.35
C ALA A 72 2.38 -38.26 1.93
N PRO A 73 2.46 -37.93 3.23
CA PRO A 73 3.71 -37.56 3.88
C PRO A 73 4.80 -38.61 3.64
N THR A 74 6.00 -38.16 3.34
CA THR A 74 7.19 -39.01 3.24
C THR A 74 8.20 -38.62 4.31
N PRO A 75 9.14 -39.50 4.71
CA PRO A 75 10.21 -39.12 5.64
C PRO A 75 11.04 -37.91 5.15
N SER A 76 11.11 -37.71 3.84
CA SER A 76 11.80 -36.60 3.18
C SER A 76 10.94 -35.34 2.94
N ASP A 77 9.61 -35.46 3.05
CA ASP A 77 8.66 -34.37 2.90
C ASP A 77 7.44 -34.64 3.80
N PRO A 78 7.46 -34.16 5.05
CA PRO A 78 6.40 -34.41 6.02
C PRO A 78 5.12 -33.62 5.73
N ASN A 79 5.16 -32.61 4.85
CA ASN A 79 4.01 -31.79 4.46
C ASN A 79 3.96 -31.60 2.93
N PRO A 80 3.75 -32.68 2.17
CA PRO A 80 3.77 -32.60 0.73
C PRO A 80 2.53 -31.87 0.23
N ARG A 81 2.72 -31.04 -0.81
CA ARG A 81 1.62 -30.28 -1.39
C ARG A 81 0.68 -31.22 -2.15
N PRO A 82 -0.64 -31.05 -2.02
CA PRO A 82 -1.59 -31.84 -2.81
C PRO A 82 -1.37 -31.58 -4.31
N THR A 83 -1.59 -32.60 -5.11
CA THR A 83 -1.44 -32.54 -6.57
C THR A 83 -2.80 -32.51 -7.25
N THR A 84 -2.88 -32.00 -8.47
CA THR A 84 -4.14 -31.97 -9.24
C THR A 84 -4.04 -32.81 -10.50
N THR A 85 -5.08 -33.57 -10.79
CA THR A 85 -5.26 -34.25 -12.09
C THR A 85 -6.60 -33.85 -12.71
N ILE A 86 -6.71 -33.98 -14.04
CA ILE A 86 -7.95 -33.71 -14.78
C ILE A 86 -8.43 -35.01 -15.42
N LEU A 87 -9.66 -35.39 -15.11
CA LEU A 87 -10.25 -36.67 -15.54
C LEU A 87 -11.64 -36.47 -16.14
N PRO A 88 -12.09 -37.33 -17.07
CA PRO A 88 -13.49 -37.37 -17.48
C PRO A 88 -14.40 -37.63 -16.27
N SER A 89 -15.58 -36.99 -16.23
CA SER A 89 -16.52 -37.08 -15.11
C SER A 89 -16.82 -38.51 -14.64
N PRO A 90 -17.15 -39.50 -15.52
CA PRO A 90 -17.43 -40.85 -15.07
C PRO A 90 -16.25 -41.50 -14.32
N LEU A 91 -15.01 -41.16 -14.68
CA LEU A 91 -13.83 -41.68 -13.97
C LEU A 91 -13.66 -41.00 -12.61
N ALA A 92 -13.81 -39.67 -12.55
CA ALA A 92 -13.73 -38.90 -11.31
C ALA A 92 -14.79 -39.35 -10.29
N LEU A 93 -16.04 -39.53 -10.71
CA LEU A 93 -17.12 -40.05 -9.87
C LEU A 93 -16.79 -41.45 -9.34
N ARG A 94 -16.37 -42.38 -10.21
CA ARG A 94 -15.98 -43.74 -9.79
C ARG A 94 -14.83 -43.73 -8.78
N MET A 95 -13.83 -42.87 -8.95
CA MET A 95 -12.72 -42.73 -8.01
C MET A 95 -13.18 -42.30 -6.63
N ALA A 96 -14.17 -41.40 -6.56
CA ALA A 96 -14.80 -40.99 -5.31
C ALA A 96 -15.91 -41.93 -4.82
N LYS A 97 -16.13 -43.07 -5.49
CA LYS A 97 -17.21 -44.03 -5.22
C LYS A 97 -18.61 -43.40 -5.28
N LEU A 98 -18.78 -42.41 -6.14
CA LEU A 98 -20.05 -41.74 -6.42
C LEU A 98 -20.70 -42.35 -7.67
N SER A 99 -22.02 -42.48 -7.64
CA SER A 99 -22.79 -42.94 -8.80
C SER A 99 -23.34 -41.76 -9.60
N PRO A 100 -23.33 -41.82 -10.94
CA PRO A 100 -24.00 -40.83 -11.78
C PRO A 100 -25.50 -40.72 -11.46
N LEU A 101 -26.02 -39.50 -11.45
CA LEU A 101 -27.44 -39.22 -11.23
C LEU A 101 -28.23 -39.25 -12.54
N THR A 102 -29.43 -39.82 -12.48
CA THR A 102 -30.46 -39.63 -13.52
C THR A 102 -31.40 -38.54 -13.03
N LEU A 103 -31.43 -37.40 -13.72
CA LEU A 103 -32.26 -36.26 -13.31
C LEU A 103 -33.74 -36.51 -13.63
N GLY A 104 -34.60 -36.23 -12.66
CA GLY A 104 -36.05 -36.25 -12.79
C GLY A 104 -36.62 -35.00 -13.45
N ALA A 105 -37.95 -34.88 -13.39
CA ALA A 105 -38.66 -33.70 -13.91
C ALA A 105 -38.20 -32.43 -13.18
N LYS A 106 -38.05 -31.33 -13.93
CA LYS A 106 -37.54 -30.01 -13.48
C LYS A 106 -36.12 -29.98 -12.90
N GLU A 107 -35.56 -31.06 -12.38
CA GLU A 107 -34.23 -31.06 -11.72
C GLU A 107 -33.11 -30.48 -12.59
N GLY A 108 -33.11 -30.80 -13.89
CA GLY A 108 -32.18 -30.18 -14.84
C GLY A 108 -32.27 -28.65 -14.78
N LEU A 109 -33.47 -28.09 -14.93
CA LEU A 109 -33.66 -26.66 -14.85
C LEU A 109 -33.32 -26.10 -13.47
N GLY A 110 -33.73 -26.77 -12.38
CA GLY A 110 -33.44 -26.33 -11.00
C GLY A 110 -31.95 -26.28 -10.66
N LEU A 111 -31.14 -27.14 -11.30
CA LEU A 111 -29.68 -27.12 -11.17
C LEU A 111 -29.02 -26.05 -12.05
N LEU A 112 -29.55 -25.82 -13.25
CA LEU A 112 -28.97 -24.91 -14.24
C LEU A 112 -29.39 -23.44 -14.04
N ASN A 113 -30.62 -23.18 -13.63
CA ASN A 113 -31.21 -21.85 -13.56
C ASN A 113 -30.87 -21.18 -12.22
N GLY A 114 -30.05 -20.14 -12.28
CA GLY A 114 -29.67 -19.34 -11.12
C GLY A 114 -28.31 -18.68 -11.25
N THR A 115 -27.98 -17.82 -10.29
CA THR A 115 -26.86 -16.87 -10.39
C THR A 115 -25.60 -17.35 -9.68
N ALA A 116 -25.56 -18.65 -9.32
CA ALA A 116 -24.58 -19.19 -8.40
C ALA A 116 -23.12 -19.02 -8.85
N ALA A 117 -22.82 -19.04 -10.15
CA ALA A 117 -21.45 -18.82 -10.61
C ALA A 117 -21.05 -17.35 -10.43
N SER A 118 -21.91 -16.41 -10.85
CA SER A 118 -21.74 -14.97 -10.68
C SER A 118 -21.61 -14.59 -9.21
N ALA A 119 -22.53 -15.08 -8.37
CA ALA A 119 -22.54 -14.80 -6.94
C ALA A 119 -21.28 -15.33 -6.24
N SER A 120 -20.80 -16.51 -6.63
CA SER A 120 -19.57 -17.09 -6.05
C SER A 120 -18.33 -16.26 -6.38
N VAL A 121 -18.17 -15.86 -7.65
CA VAL A 121 -17.04 -15.00 -8.05
C VAL A 121 -17.15 -13.63 -7.38
N ALA A 122 -18.35 -13.04 -7.35
CA ALA A 122 -18.58 -11.76 -6.70
C ALA A 122 -18.23 -11.79 -5.21
N ALA A 123 -18.62 -12.83 -4.49
CA ALA A 123 -18.35 -12.96 -3.06
C ALA A 123 -16.85 -13.02 -2.73
N ILE A 124 -16.09 -13.85 -3.44
CA ILE A 124 -14.63 -13.97 -3.24
C ILE A 124 -13.95 -12.65 -3.58
N THR A 125 -14.26 -12.08 -4.75
CA THR A 125 -13.72 -10.79 -5.19
C THR A 125 -14.00 -9.68 -4.19
N LEU A 126 -15.22 -9.62 -3.65
CA LEU A 126 -15.63 -8.57 -2.74
C LEU A 126 -14.96 -8.70 -1.36
N GLN A 127 -14.73 -9.92 -0.88
CA GLN A 127 -13.93 -10.15 0.31
C GLN A 127 -12.52 -9.58 0.13
N GLU A 128 -11.86 -9.90 -0.98
CA GLU A 128 -10.52 -9.40 -1.26
C GLU A 128 -10.49 -7.87 -1.46
N ALA A 129 -11.53 -7.29 -2.08
CA ALA A 129 -11.66 -5.84 -2.24
C ALA A 129 -11.82 -5.11 -0.89
N ASN A 130 -12.61 -5.65 0.04
CA ASN A 130 -12.72 -5.10 1.40
C ASN A 130 -11.40 -5.17 2.15
N CYS A 131 -10.65 -6.28 2.02
CA CYS A 131 -9.32 -6.39 2.61
C CYS A 131 -8.34 -5.35 2.03
N LEU A 132 -8.36 -5.13 0.71
CA LEU A 132 -7.56 -4.08 0.07
C LEU A 132 -7.95 -2.68 0.54
N ALA A 133 -9.24 -2.42 0.78
CA ALA A 133 -9.70 -1.13 1.31
C ALA A 133 -9.17 -0.85 2.74
N LEU A 134 -9.03 -1.87 3.58
CA LEU A 134 -8.35 -1.75 4.87
C LEU A 134 -6.85 -1.52 4.69
N LEU A 135 -6.20 -2.26 3.78
CA LEU A 135 -4.78 -2.08 3.48
C LEU A 135 -4.49 -0.68 2.92
N THR A 136 -5.37 -0.08 2.11
CA THR A 136 -5.23 1.30 1.62
C THR A 136 -5.21 2.31 2.76
N GLN A 137 -6.02 2.11 3.81
CA GLN A 137 -6.02 2.97 4.99
C GLN A 137 -4.71 2.83 5.77
N MET A 138 -4.21 1.61 5.96
CA MET A 138 -2.93 1.36 6.60
C MET A 138 -1.75 1.94 5.80
N LEU A 139 -1.73 1.75 4.48
CA LEU A 139 -0.75 2.36 3.58
C LEU A 139 -0.77 3.88 3.67
N THR A 140 -1.95 4.50 3.73
CA THR A 140 -2.08 5.95 3.92
C THR A 140 -1.43 6.41 5.23
N ALA A 141 -1.60 5.66 6.32
CA ALA A 141 -0.92 5.95 7.59
C ALA A 141 0.61 5.83 7.44
N MET A 142 1.11 4.75 6.85
CA MET A 142 2.56 4.58 6.60
C MET A 142 3.13 5.69 5.71
N MET A 143 2.38 6.10 4.68
CA MET A 143 2.76 7.20 3.78
C MET A 143 2.80 8.53 4.52
N CYS A 144 1.86 8.76 5.44
CA CYS A 144 1.87 9.92 6.33
C CYS A 144 3.17 9.97 7.15
N GLU A 145 3.59 8.87 7.74
CA GLU A 145 4.85 8.82 8.50
C GLU A 145 6.08 9.04 7.61
N ALA A 146 6.16 8.35 6.47
CA ALA A 146 7.30 8.47 5.54
C ALA A 146 7.47 9.89 5.01
N MET A 147 6.36 10.60 4.75
CA MET A 147 6.35 11.99 4.30
C MET A 147 6.30 13.00 5.44
N ALA A 148 6.46 12.59 6.70
CA ALA A 148 6.33 13.46 7.88
C ALA A 148 5.05 14.33 7.83
N GLY A 149 3.93 13.72 7.43
CA GLY A 149 2.60 14.30 7.31
C GLY A 149 1.92 14.57 8.64
N SER A 150 0.86 15.38 8.61
CA SER A 150 0.10 15.75 9.79
C SER A 150 -1.00 14.74 10.10
N ALA A 151 -0.88 14.07 11.25
CA ALA A 151 -1.93 13.23 11.82
C ALA A 151 -3.19 14.04 12.20
N GLY A 152 -3.06 15.37 12.34
CA GLY A 152 -4.18 16.28 12.60
C GLY A 152 -5.25 16.26 11.50
N SER A 153 -4.90 15.88 10.26
CA SER A 153 -5.84 15.72 9.15
C SER A 153 -6.90 14.64 9.42
N PHE A 154 -6.61 13.70 10.33
CA PHE A 154 -7.46 12.56 10.66
C PHE A 154 -8.20 12.73 12.00
N ALA A 155 -8.24 13.96 12.53
CA ALA A 155 -8.91 14.24 13.80
C ALA A 155 -10.41 13.90 13.75
N ALA A 156 -10.91 13.25 14.81
CA ALA A 156 -12.31 12.85 14.93
C ALA A 156 -13.29 14.02 14.75
N PHE A 157 -12.91 15.23 15.19
CA PHE A 157 -13.71 16.45 15.00
C PHE A 157 -14.00 16.74 13.51
N ILE A 158 -13.01 16.57 12.62
CA ILE A 158 -13.17 16.84 11.18
C ILE A 158 -14.19 15.87 10.57
N ALA A 159 -14.10 14.59 10.94
CA ALA A 159 -15.06 13.57 10.48
C ALA A 159 -16.45 13.76 11.11
N ALA A 160 -16.53 14.16 12.38
CA ALA A 160 -17.81 14.47 13.05
C ALA A 160 -18.51 15.70 12.43
N ALA A 161 -17.75 16.70 11.97
CA ALA A 161 -18.29 17.88 11.31
C ALA A 161 -18.91 17.58 9.94
N ARG A 162 -18.50 16.48 9.27
CA ARG A 162 -19.08 15.98 8.02
C ARG A 162 -19.24 14.45 8.10
N PRO A 163 -20.31 13.95 8.74
CA PRO A 163 -20.37 12.59 9.29
C PRO A 163 -20.78 11.51 8.26
N HIS A 164 -20.10 11.46 7.11
CA HIS A 164 -20.18 10.29 6.23
C HIS A 164 -19.57 9.08 6.95
N ARG A 165 -20.26 7.93 6.92
CA ARG A 165 -19.88 6.76 7.72
C ARG A 165 -18.50 6.26 7.34
N GLY A 166 -18.22 6.15 6.05
CA GLY A 166 -16.91 5.71 5.57
C GLY A 166 -15.80 6.73 5.87
N GLN A 167 -16.11 8.03 5.87
CA GLN A 167 -15.12 9.06 6.24
C GLN A 167 -14.74 8.95 7.72
N ILE A 168 -15.72 8.74 8.59
CA ILE A 168 -15.51 8.53 10.03
C ILE A 168 -14.64 7.30 10.26
N GLU A 169 -14.98 6.18 9.62
CA GLU A 169 -14.23 4.92 9.71
C GLU A 169 -12.79 5.10 9.24
N ALA A 170 -12.58 5.64 8.03
CA ALA A 170 -11.25 5.84 7.47
C ALA A 170 -10.38 6.78 8.33
N ALA A 171 -10.94 7.89 8.83
CA ALA A 171 -10.22 8.80 9.71
C ALA A 171 -9.83 8.12 11.03
N ALA A 172 -10.75 7.35 11.63
CA ALA A 172 -10.49 6.64 12.88
C ALA A 172 -9.39 5.59 12.71
N ASN A 173 -9.46 4.77 11.65
CA ASN A 173 -8.49 3.71 11.36
C ASN A 173 -7.09 4.28 11.09
N ILE A 174 -6.98 5.28 10.21
CA ILE A 174 -5.69 5.93 9.91
C ILE A 174 -5.10 6.55 11.18
N ARG A 175 -5.93 7.22 11.99
CA ARG A 175 -5.47 7.85 13.24
C ARG A 175 -5.02 6.82 14.28
N SER A 176 -5.73 5.70 14.44
CA SER A 176 -5.35 4.60 15.31
C SER A 176 -4.02 3.97 14.88
N ALA A 177 -3.84 3.74 13.57
CA ALA A 177 -2.59 3.20 13.04
C ALA A 177 -1.36 4.09 13.35
N LEU A 178 -1.55 5.41 13.36
CA LEU A 178 -0.53 6.41 13.67
C LEU A 178 -0.28 6.63 15.18
N ALA A 179 -1.02 5.95 16.07
CA ALA A 179 -0.90 6.16 17.50
C ALA A 179 0.54 5.87 17.99
N GLY A 180 1.15 6.83 18.69
CA GLY A 180 2.53 6.71 19.18
C GLY A 180 3.63 6.95 18.14
N SER A 181 3.26 7.32 16.91
CA SER A 181 4.25 7.66 15.87
C SER A 181 5.14 8.82 16.32
N ARG A 182 6.44 8.69 16.05
CA ARG A 182 7.45 9.76 16.20
C ARG A 182 7.77 10.46 14.89
N LEU A 183 7.23 9.96 13.77
CA LEU A 183 7.47 10.50 12.42
C LEU A 183 6.32 11.39 11.94
N ALA A 184 5.07 11.01 12.26
CA ALA A 184 3.91 11.83 11.92
C ALA A 184 3.86 13.10 12.80
N GLN A 185 3.55 14.23 12.18
CA GLN A 185 3.43 15.51 12.87
C GLN A 185 2.07 15.63 13.57
N SER A 186 2.05 16.25 14.76
CA SER A 186 0.79 16.54 15.47
C SER A 186 0.01 17.71 14.86
N HIS A 187 0.73 18.68 14.26
CA HIS A 187 0.15 19.85 13.60
C HIS A 187 0.97 20.18 12.34
N THR A 188 0.32 20.78 11.34
CA THR A 188 1.03 21.40 10.23
C THR A 188 1.82 22.59 10.75
N SER A 189 3.15 22.51 10.77
CA SER A 189 3.99 23.64 11.12
C SER A 189 3.88 24.70 10.02
N GLY A 190 3.05 25.71 10.26
CA GLY A 190 3.07 26.95 9.49
C GLY A 190 4.34 27.70 9.84
N THR A 191 5.47 27.33 9.26
CA THR A 191 6.71 28.08 9.38
C THR A 191 6.82 29.04 8.21
N ASP A 192 7.18 30.30 8.47
CA ASP A 192 7.55 31.32 7.48
C ASP A 192 8.82 30.96 6.66
N ALA A 193 9.29 29.71 6.75
CA ALA A 193 10.52 29.17 6.17
C ALA A 193 10.38 28.65 4.72
N GLY A 194 9.24 28.89 4.06
CA GLY A 194 9.02 28.49 2.65
C GLY A 194 8.47 27.07 2.45
N ASP A 195 8.18 26.33 3.53
CA ASP A 195 7.49 25.04 3.47
C ASP A 195 5.98 25.21 3.20
N LEU A 196 5.36 24.17 2.62
CA LEU A 196 3.91 24.14 2.48
C LEU A 196 3.25 24.18 3.87
N ALA A 197 2.38 25.17 4.08
CA ALA A 197 1.60 25.29 5.30
C ALA A 197 0.64 24.09 5.54
N GLN A 198 0.42 23.25 4.54
CA GLN A 198 -0.50 22.12 4.59
C GLN A 198 0.02 20.93 3.78
N ASP A 199 -0.31 19.72 4.21
CA ASP A 199 -0.13 18.51 3.39
C ASP A 199 -0.94 18.61 2.08
N ARG A 200 -0.45 17.93 1.04
CA ARG A 200 -1.18 17.77 -0.23
C ARG A 200 -2.36 16.82 -0.05
N TYR A 201 -3.24 16.81 -1.05
CA TYR A 201 -4.55 16.14 -0.97
C TYR A 201 -4.42 14.62 -0.81
N ALA A 202 -3.42 14.00 -1.45
CA ALA A 202 -3.20 12.56 -1.37
C ALA A 202 -3.06 12.04 0.07
N LEU A 203 -2.58 12.88 1.00
CA LEU A 203 -2.59 12.58 2.43
C LEU A 203 -3.78 13.24 3.15
N ARG A 204 -3.92 14.56 3.02
CA ARG A 204 -4.84 15.35 3.85
C ARG A 204 -6.31 15.01 3.65
N THR A 205 -6.70 14.69 2.42
CA THR A 205 -8.10 14.39 2.08
C THR A 205 -8.37 12.89 1.99
N ALA A 206 -7.44 12.03 2.43
CA ALA A 206 -7.55 10.59 2.27
C ALA A 206 -8.84 10.00 2.91
N PRO A 207 -9.28 10.39 4.13
CA PRO A 207 -10.55 9.90 4.66
C PRO A 207 -11.76 10.29 3.82
N GLN A 208 -11.78 11.51 3.31
CA GLN A 208 -12.87 12.02 2.45
C GLN A 208 -12.88 11.33 1.09
N TRP A 209 -11.72 10.90 0.60
CA TRP A 209 -11.58 10.14 -0.64
C TRP A 209 -11.98 8.67 -0.46
N ILE A 210 -11.46 8.01 0.58
CA ILE A 210 -11.71 6.58 0.87
C ILE A 210 -13.17 6.35 1.28
N GLY A 211 -13.74 7.26 2.07
CA GLY A 211 -15.03 7.06 2.74
C GLY A 211 -16.19 6.64 1.84
N PRO A 212 -16.52 7.36 0.76
CA PRO A 212 -17.60 6.97 -0.15
C PRO A 212 -17.42 5.56 -0.74
N TYR A 213 -16.17 5.14 -0.98
CA TYR A 213 -15.90 3.81 -1.55
C TYR A 213 -16.02 2.69 -0.51
N LEU A 214 -15.81 2.98 0.78
CA LEU A 214 -16.18 2.04 1.86
C LEU A 214 -17.69 1.86 1.93
N GLU A 215 -18.46 2.94 1.76
CA GLU A 215 -19.92 2.89 1.74
C GLU A 215 -20.44 2.08 0.53
N ASP A 216 -19.83 2.24 -0.64
CA ASP A 216 -20.11 1.46 -1.84
C ASP A 216 -19.79 -0.04 -1.66
N LEU A 217 -18.63 -0.37 -1.07
CA LEU A 217 -18.25 -1.76 -0.78
C LEU A 217 -19.15 -2.40 0.27
N ALA A 218 -19.60 -1.64 1.27
CA ALA A 218 -20.56 -2.11 2.27
C ALA A 218 -21.91 -2.46 1.61
N LEU A 219 -22.43 -1.59 0.74
CA LEU A 219 -23.66 -1.87 0.00
C LEU A 219 -23.49 -3.05 -0.98
N ALA A 220 -22.36 -3.13 -1.67
CA ALA A 220 -22.04 -4.30 -2.51
C ALA A 220 -22.05 -5.60 -1.68
N THR A 221 -21.56 -5.55 -0.44
CA THR A 221 -21.48 -6.71 0.46
C THR A 221 -22.87 -7.17 0.88
N GLU A 222 -23.76 -6.23 1.19
CA GLU A 222 -25.17 -6.52 1.46
C GLU A 222 -25.85 -7.17 0.24
N GLN A 223 -25.68 -6.59 -0.95
CA GLN A 223 -26.28 -7.11 -2.19
C GLN A 223 -25.83 -8.54 -2.50
N VAL A 224 -24.53 -8.82 -2.41
CA VAL A 224 -23.99 -10.16 -2.65
C VAL A 224 -24.43 -11.14 -1.56
N SER A 225 -24.49 -10.71 -0.29
CA SER A 225 -24.92 -11.55 0.82
C SER A 225 -26.36 -12.02 0.65
N VAL A 226 -27.26 -11.13 0.24
CA VAL A 226 -28.66 -11.47 -0.07
C VAL A 226 -28.73 -12.48 -1.22
N GLU A 227 -27.96 -12.27 -2.29
CA GLU A 227 -27.95 -13.16 -3.45
C GLU A 227 -27.50 -14.59 -3.08
N LEU A 228 -26.46 -14.73 -2.25
CA LEU A 228 -25.90 -16.03 -1.84
C LEU A 228 -26.88 -16.92 -1.06
N VAL A 229 -27.87 -16.30 -0.42
CA VAL A 229 -28.91 -17.00 0.35
C VAL A 229 -30.28 -16.99 -0.36
N SER A 230 -30.35 -16.52 -1.61
CA SER A 230 -31.60 -16.42 -2.37
C SER A 230 -31.90 -17.67 -3.19
N THR A 231 -33.19 -17.90 -3.46
CA THR A 231 -33.62 -18.83 -4.51
C THR A 231 -33.73 -18.09 -5.83
N THR A 232 -32.80 -18.37 -6.73
CA THR A 232 -32.64 -17.66 -8.02
C THR A 232 -33.12 -18.49 -9.22
N ASP A 233 -33.94 -19.50 -8.98
CA ASP A 233 -34.46 -20.45 -9.97
C ASP A 233 -35.83 -19.99 -10.53
N ASN A 234 -36.31 -20.65 -11.59
CA ASN A 234 -37.64 -20.48 -12.16
C ASN A 234 -38.07 -21.77 -12.91
N PRO A 235 -39.36 -22.18 -12.82
CA PRO A 235 -40.35 -21.66 -11.88
C PRO A 235 -40.02 -22.07 -10.43
N LEU A 236 -40.59 -21.36 -9.46
CA LEU A 236 -40.51 -21.71 -8.05
C LEU A 236 -41.71 -22.57 -7.66
N VAL A 237 -41.48 -23.55 -6.81
CA VAL A 237 -42.53 -24.35 -6.18
C VAL A 237 -42.71 -23.84 -4.76
N ASP A 238 -43.91 -23.41 -4.42
CA ASP A 238 -44.30 -23.15 -3.04
C ASP A 238 -44.57 -24.49 -2.36
N PRO A 239 -43.73 -24.92 -1.39
CA PRO A 239 -43.89 -26.22 -0.74
C PRO A 239 -45.15 -26.30 0.15
N ASP A 240 -45.66 -25.16 0.62
CA ASP A 240 -46.82 -25.13 1.52
C ASP A 240 -48.13 -25.25 0.75
N THR A 241 -48.21 -24.63 -0.43
CA THR A 241 -49.43 -24.61 -1.25
C THR A 241 -49.39 -25.56 -2.44
N GLY A 242 -48.20 -26.02 -2.85
CA GLY A 242 -47.98 -26.79 -4.08
C GLY A 242 -48.09 -25.95 -5.35
N VAL A 243 -48.26 -24.62 -5.25
CA VAL A 243 -48.40 -23.74 -6.40
C VAL A 243 -47.05 -23.52 -7.08
N ILE A 244 -47.07 -23.54 -8.42
CA ILE A 244 -45.91 -23.26 -9.25
C ILE A 244 -45.96 -21.80 -9.70
N HIS A 245 -44.98 -21.00 -9.27
CA HIS A 245 -44.87 -19.58 -9.57
C HIS A 245 -43.80 -19.33 -10.64
N HIS A 246 -44.19 -18.69 -11.73
CA HIS A 246 -43.29 -18.24 -12.78
C HIS A 246 -42.85 -16.79 -12.51
N GLY A 247 -41.55 -16.52 -12.63
CA GLY A 247 -40.97 -15.21 -12.34
C GLY A 247 -39.57 -15.04 -12.93
N GLY A 248 -38.87 -14.01 -12.47
CA GLY A 248 -37.56 -13.58 -13.01
C GLY A 248 -36.42 -13.58 -12.00
N ASN A 249 -36.49 -14.39 -10.92
CA ASN A 249 -35.48 -14.42 -9.85
C ASN A 249 -34.07 -14.80 -10.32
N PHE A 250 -33.95 -15.31 -11.54
CA PHE A 250 -32.67 -15.62 -12.19
C PHE A 250 -31.90 -14.37 -12.69
N GLN A 251 -32.52 -13.19 -12.66
CA GLN A 251 -31.94 -11.95 -13.17
C GLN A 251 -30.98 -11.33 -12.13
N ALA A 252 -29.69 -11.38 -12.42
CA ALA A 252 -28.63 -11.05 -11.46
C ALA A 252 -28.22 -9.55 -11.42
N THR A 253 -29.12 -8.61 -11.68
CA THR A 253 -28.77 -7.18 -11.79
C THR A 253 -28.18 -6.61 -10.48
N SER A 254 -28.58 -7.13 -9.33
CA SER A 254 -28.00 -6.76 -8.02
C SER A 254 -26.50 -7.08 -7.95
N LEU A 255 -26.07 -8.22 -8.50
CA LEU A 255 -24.65 -8.56 -8.58
C LEU A 255 -23.88 -7.63 -9.53
N THR A 256 -24.47 -7.25 -10.66
CA THR A 256 -23.84 -6.25 -11.56
C THR A 256 -23.67 -4.92 -10.86
N SER A 257 -24.69 -4.47 -10.13
CA SER A 257 -24.67 -3.24 -9.32
C SER A 257 -23.56 -3.28 -8.26
N ALA A 258 -23.39 -4.42 -7.58
CA ALA A 258 -22.35 -4.63 -6.58
C ALA A 258 -20.94 -4.64 -7.20
N MET A 259 -20.76 -5.35 -8.33
CA MET A 259 -19.46 -5.47 -8.98
C MET A 259 -19.02 -4.18 -9.69
N ASP A 260 -19.95 -3.41 -10.27
CA ASP A 260 -19.63 -2.10 -10.83
C ASP A 260 -19.14 -1.13 -9.74
N LYS A 261 -19.79 -1.09 -8.57
CA LYS A 261 -19.31 -0.34 -7.39
C LYS A 261 -17.91 -0.79 -6.96
N THR A 262 -17.72 -2.10 -6.85
CA THR A 262 -16.45 -2.69 -6.42
C THR A 262 -15.29 -2.28 -7.34
N ARG A 263 -15.49 -2.31 -8.67
CA ARG A 263 -14.46 -1.89 -9.63
C ARG A 263 -14.15 -0.41 -9.53
N VAL A 264 -15.17 0.45 -9.40
CA VAL A 264 -14.97 1.89 -9.21
C VAL A 264 -14.22 2.16 -7.91
N ALA A 265 -14.61 1.51 -6.80
CA ALA A 265 -13.94 1.61 -5.52
C ALA A 265 -12.45 1.25 -5.64
N LEU A 266 -12.12 0.10 -6.21
CA LEU A 266 -10.73 -0.34 -6.40
C LEU A 266 -9.92 0.63 -7.27
N ALA A 267 -10.51 1.15 -8.35
CA ALA A 267 -9.83 2.13 -9.20
C ALA A 267 -9.51 3.44 -8.45
N GLN A 268 -10.42 3.89 -7.59
CA GLN A 268 -10.28 5.14 -6.87
C GLN A 268 -9.34 5.00 -5.66
N LEU A 269 -9.40 3.86 -4.95
CA LEU A 269 -8.41 3.51 -3.93
C LEU A 269 -7.00 3.37 -4.56
N GLY A 270 -6.91 2.75 -5.73
CA GLY A 270 -5.67 2.64 -6.50
C GLY A 270 -5.12 4.00 -6.93
N ALA A 271 -5.98 4.92 -7.38
CA ALA A 271 -5.58 6.29 -7.73
C ALA A 271 -5.01 7.07 -6.54
N LEU A 272 -5.56 6.88 -5.34
CA LEU A 272 -5.02 7.46 -4.11
C LEU A 272 -3.62 6.91 -3.80
N LEU A 273 -3.47 5.58 -3.81
CA LEU A 273 -2.18 4.93 -3.56
C LEU A 273 -1.13 5.33 -4.60
N PHE A 274 -1.51 5.45 -5.86
CA PHE A 274 -0.64 5.97 -6.92
C PHE A 274 -0.17 7.39 -6.62
N ALA A 275 -1.09 8.30 -6.27
CA ALA A 275 -0.73 9.68 -5.94
C ALA A 275 0.21 9.75 -4.73
N GLN A 276 -0.05 8.97 -3.68
CA GLN A 276 0.81 8.91 -2.49
C GLN A 276 2.21 8.35 -2.82
N ALA A 277 2.27 7.25 -3.58
CA ALA A 277 3.54 6.65 -4.00
C ALA A 277 4.37 7.62 -4.88
N ASN A 278 3.71 8.36 -5.78
CA ASN A 278 4.36 9.33 -6.64
C ASN A 278 4.88 10.54 -5.84
N GLU A 279 4.11 11.04 -4.87
CA GLU A 279 4.58 12.09 -3.96
C GLU A 279 5.78 11.63 -3.14
N LEU A 280 5.81 10.38 -2.69
CA LEU A 280 6.91 9.82 -1.88
C LEU A 280 8.24 9.73 -2.64
N VAL A 281 8.22 9.38 -3.92
CA VAL A 281 9.45 9.21 -4.72
C VAL A 281 10.01 10.52 -5.28
N ASP A 282 9.24 11.62 -5.22
CA ASP A 282 9.62 12.93 -5.75
C ASP A 282 10.24 13.83 -4.65
N PRO A 283 11.52 14.21 -4.76
CA PRO A 283 12.20 15.04 -3.76
C PRO A 283 11.57 16.43 -3.61
N ALA A 284 10.83 16.94 -4.61
CA ALA A 284 10.10 18.20 -4.51
C ALA A 284 8.81 18.08 -3.67
N ARG A 285 8.39 16.87 -3.33
CA ARG A 285 7.11 16.59 -2.66
C ARG A 285 7.25 15.79 -1.37
N ASN A 286 8.29 14.97 -1.24
CA ASN A 286 8.48 13.99 -0.16
C ASN A 286 9.18 14.54 1.11
N ARG A 287 9.42 15.85 1.19
CA ARG A 287 10.03 16.52 2.35
C ARG A 287 11.43 16.00 2.73
N GLY A 288 12.38 16.05 1.80
CA GLY A 288 13.80 15.80 2.10
C GLY A 288 14.25 14.35 1.97
N LEU A 289 13.39 13.45 1.47
CA LEU A 289 13.84 12.10 1.06
C LEU A 289 14.54 12.19 -0.31
N PRO A 290 15.54 11.32 -0.57
CA PRO A 290 16.28 11.34 -1.81
C PRO A 290 15.40 10.98 -3.03
N PRO A 291 15.78 11.40 -4.25
CA PRO A 291 15.02 11.09 -5.45
C PRO A 291 14.91 9.59 -5.66
N ASN A 292 13.71 9.14 -6.02
CA ASN A 292 13.39 7.72 -6.18
C ASN A 292 13.76 6.86 -4.95
N LEU A 293 13.85 7.45 -3.75
CA LEU A 293 14.23 6.75 -2.52
C LEU A 293 15.59 6.03 -2.63
N ALA A 294 16.54 6.66 -3.31
CA ALA A 294 17.91 6.15 -3.41
C ALA A 294 18.53 6.00 -2.00
N PRO A 295 18.99 4.80 -1.62
CA PRO A 295 19.61 4.57 -0.29
C PRO A 295 21.07 5.02 -0.20
N ASP A 296 21.74 5.10 -1.35
CA ASP A 296 23.13 5.47 -1.58
C ASP A 296 23.21 6.67 -2.54
N ASN A 297 24.25 6.76 -3.36
CA ASN A 297 24.48 7.90 -4.24
C ASN A 297 23.41 8.02 -5.35
N PRO A 298 22.62 9.11 -5.39
CA PRO A 298 21.55 9.30 -6.37
C PRO A 298 22.01 9.30 -7.83
N SER A 299 23.29 9.64 -8.10
CA SER A 299 23.83 9.62 -9.47
C SER A 299 23.87 8.21 -10.08
N THR A 300 23.92 7.17 -9.23
CA THR A 300 24.05 5.77 -9.65
C THR A 300 22.96 4.85 -9.12
N SER A 301 21.99 5.37 -8.37
CA SER A 301 20.98 4.57 -7.68
C SER A 301 19.57 5.07 -7.92
N PHE A 302 18.68 4.14 -8.31
CA PHE A 302 17.37 4.47 -8.86
C PHE A 302 16.24 3.60 -8.28
N PHE A 303 16.37 3.15 -7.03
CA PHE A 303 15.51 2.16 -6.38
C PHE A 303 14.01 2.25 -6.78
N GLY A 304 13.35 3.35 -6.44
CA GLY A 304 11.92 3.53 -6.64
C GLY A 304 11.51 3.82 -8.09
N LYS A 305 12.45 4.07 -9.02
CA LYS A 305 12.13 4.52 -10.39
C LYS A 305 11.32 3.47 -11.17
N GLY A 306 11.71 2.20 -11.06
CA GLY A 306 10.98 1.11 -11.72
C GLY A 306 9.58 0.93 -11.14
N LEU A 307 9.44 1.01 -9.81
CA LEU A 307 8.15 0.88 -9.14
C LEU A 307 7.23 2.07 -9.43
N ASP A 308 7.74 3.29 -9.56
CA ASP A 308 6.97 4.49 -9.98
C ASP A 308 6.31 4.27 -11.36
N ILE A 309 7.06 3.72 -12.31
CA ILE A 309 6.52 3.33 -13.63
C ILE A 309 5.45 2.24 -13.48
N SER A 310 5.71 1.22 -12.65
CA SER A 310 4.75 0.14 -12.41
C SER A 310 3.45 0.64 -11.79
N VAL A 311 3.49 1.49 -10.76
CA VAL A 311 2.26 2.01 -10.13
C VAL A 311 1.47 2.90 -11.08
N ALA A 312 2.13 3.66 -11.97
CA ALA A 312 1.46 4.41 -13.03
C ALA A 312 0.71 3.48 -14.00
N ALA A 313 1.35 2.40 -14.45
CA ALA A 313 0.74 1.41 -15.33
C ALA A 313 -0.45 0.71 -14.68
N TYR A 314 -0.29 0.26 -13.42
CA TYR A 314 -1.36 -0.40 -12.66
C TYR A 314 -2.56 0.54 -12.41
N SER A 315 -2.29 1.80 -12.07
CA SER A 315 -3.36 2.79 -11.88
C SER A 315 -4.14 3.05 -13.17
N ALA A 316 -3.46 3.11 -14.31
CA ALA A 316 -4.11 3.30 -15.61
C ALA A 316 -4.97 2.10 -16.00
N GLU A 317 -4.49 0.88 -15.76
CA GLU A 317 -5.24 -0.35 -16.03
C GLU A 317 -6.47 -0.49 -15.12
N LEU A 318 -6.36 -0.13 -13.83
CA LEU A 318 -7.49 -0.07 -12.92
C LEU A 318 -8.59 0.89 -13.41
N ALA A 319 -8.19 2.08 -13.87
CA ALA A 319 -9.14 3.05 -14.41
C ALA A 319 -9.85 2.51 -15.66
N PHE A 320 -9.16 1.78 -16.53
CA PHE A 320 -9.75 1.12 -17.69
C PHE A 320 -10.75 0.02 -17.28
N LEU A 321 -10.40 -0.81 -16.30
CA LEU A 321 -11.25 -1.89 -15.79
C LEU A 321 -12.52 -1.38 -15.07
N ALA A 322 -12.58 -0.11 -14.68
CA ALA A 322 -13.72 0.46 -13.96
C ALA A 322 -15.00 0.60 -14.83
N ALA A 323 -14.90 0.51 -16.16
CA ALA A 323 -16.04 0.67 -17.08
C ALA A 323 -17.22 -0.25 -16.70
N PRO A 324 -18.44 0.28 -16.45
CA PRO A 324 -19.61 -0.49 -16.00
C PRO A 324 -19.94 -1.68 -16.91
N ALA A 325 -20.12 -2.88 -16.35
CA ALA A 325 -20.41 -4.07 -17.17
C ALA A 325 -21.84 -4.06 -17.70
N GLY A 326 -22.80 -3.56 -16.91
CA GLY A 326 -24.23 -3.62 -17.23
C GLY A 326 -24.63 -2.86 -18.49
N ILE A 327 -23.94 -1.76 -18.82
CA ILE A 327 -24.24 -0.95 -20.02
C ILE A 327 -23.86 -1.65 -21.34
N HIS A 328 -23.09 -2.74 -21.27
CA HIS A 328 -22.65 -3.49 -22.44
C HIS A 328 -23.56 -4.67 -22.78
N MET A 329 -24.69 -4.84 -22.07
CA MET A 329 -25.66 -5.90 -22.35
C MET A 329 -26.17 -5.85 -23.79
N ARG A 330 -26.51 -7.01 -24.35
CA ARG A 330 -27.06 -7.17 -25.69
C ARG A 330 -28.25 -8.10 -25.65
N SER A 331 -29.27 -7.80 -26.44
CA SER A 331 -30.40 -8.71 -26.63
C SER A 331 -29.89 -10.06 -27.13
N ALA A 332 -30.30 -11.14 -26.48
CA ALA A 332 -29.86 -12.50 -26.79
C ALA A 332 -31.05 -13.45 -26.90
N GLU A 333 -30.76 -14.68 -27.35
CA GLU A 333 -31.70 -15.81 -27.37
C GLU A 333 -33.03 -15.44 -28.05
N MET A 334 -32.95 -15.15 -29.36
CA MET A 334 -34.09 -14.76 -30.19
C MET A 334 -34.93 -13.61 -29.61
N HIS A 335 -34.28 -12.69 -28.88
CA HIS A 335 -34.88 -11.53 -28.19
C HIS A 335 -35.73 -11.85 -26.95
N ASN A 336 -35.82 -13.12 -26.54
CA ASN A 336 -36.44 -13.48 -25.28
C ASN A 336 -35.64 -12.92 -24.08
N GLN A 337 -34.30 -12.86 -24.20
CA GLN A 337 -33.40 -12.25 -23.23
C GLN A 337 -32.96 -10.87 -23.70
N SER A 338 -33.96 -10.00 -23.95
CA SER A 338 -33.77 -8.63 -24.42
C SER A 338 -33.02 -7.72 -23.44
N VAL A 339 -33.09 -8.05 -22.14
CA VAL A 339 -32.27 -7.48 -21.07
C VAL A 339 -31.61 -8.59 -20.27
N ASN A 340 -30.37 -8.35 -19.84
CA ASN A 340 -29.59 -9.29 -19.05
C ASN A 340 -28.56 -8.55 -18.18
N SER A 341 -28.18 -9.16 -17.07
CA SER A 341 -27.38 -8.48 -16.05
C SER A 341 -25.91 -8.34 -16.41
N MET A 342 -25.33 -9.27 -17.18
CA MET A 342 -23.88 -9.38 -17.37
C MET A 342 -23.09 -9.58 -16.05
N ALA A 343 -23.73 -10.12 -15.00
CA ALA A 343 -23.13 -10.23 -13.67
C ALA A 343 -21.81 -11.02 -13.65
N LEU A 344 -21.71 -12.17 -14.33
CA LEU A 344 -20.46 -12.94 -14.38
C LEU A 344 -19.33 -12.17 -15.06
N LEU A 345 -19.63 -11.36 -16.08
CA LEU A 345 -18.64 -10.47 -16.69
C LEU A 345 -18.17 -9.43 -15.66
N GLY A 346 -19.11 -8.74 -15.02
CA GLY A 346 -18.81 -7.73 -13.99
C GLY A 346 -17.94 -8.30 -12.87
N ALA A 347 -18.27 -9.49 -12.35
CA ALA A 347 -17.54 -10.17 -11.30
C ALA A 347 -16.11 -10.59 -11.74
N ARG A 348 -15.95 -11.05 -12.99
CA ARG A 348 -14.64 -11.39 -13.54
C ARG A 348 -13.75 -10.16 -13.75
N MET A 349 -14.31 -9.06 -14.24
CA MET A 349 -13.55 -7.81 -14.38
C MET A 349 -13.17 -7.26 -12.99
N ALA A 350 -14.05 -7.40 -12.00
CA ALA A 350 -13.74 -7.02 -10.62
C ALA A 350 -12.62 -7.88 -10.02
N ALA A 351 -12.60 -9.19 -10.28
CA ALA A 351 -11.49 -10.06 -9.87
C ALA A 351 -10.15 -9.61 -10.49
N GLN A 352 -10.14 -9.19 -11.76
CA GLN A 352 -8.96 -8.60 -12.39
C GLN A 352 -8.57 -7.26 -11.74
N SER A 353 -9.53 -6.40 -11.40
CA SER A 353 -9.25 -5.17 -10.65
C SER A 353 -8.59 -5.45 -9.29
N VAL A 354 -9.01 -6.52 -8.59
CA VAL A 354 -8.37 -6.91 -7.32
C VAL A 354 -6.92 -7.34 -7.55
N GLU A 355 -6.63 -8.11 -8.60
CA GLU A 355 -5.27 -8.51 -8.95
C GLU A 355 -4.37 -7.29 -9.20
N VAL A 356 -4.81 -6.36 -10.03
CA VAL A 356 -4.04 -5.13 -10.36
C VAL A 356 -3.89 -4.22 -9.14
N ALA A 357 -4.94 -4.05 -8.33
CA ALA A 357 -4.88 -3.29 -7.09
C ALA A 357 -3.92 -3.92 -6.07
N SER A 358 -3.85 -5.26 -6.01
CA SER A 358 -2.89 -5.97 -5.16
C SER A 358 -1.44 -5.73 -5.61
N MET A 359 -1.17 -5.70 -6.92
CA MET A 359 0.16 -5.36 -7.46
C MET A 359 0.56 -3.92 -7.12
N LEU A 360 -0.38 -2.97 -7.25
CA LEU A 360 -0.17 -1.57 -6.88
C LEU A 360 0.12 -1.43 -5.38
N ALA A 361 -0.69 -2.06 -4.53
CA ALA A 361 -0.49 -2.05 -3.08
C ALA A 361 0.85 -2.68 -2.67
N ALA A 362 1.27 -3.77 -3.32
CA ALA A 362 2.57 -4.39 -3.07
C ALA A 362 3.73 -3.44 -3.41
N ALA A 363 3.70 -2.80 -4.58
CA ALA A 363 4.69 -1.82 -4.98
C ALA A 363 4.72 -0.62 -4.01
N ALA A 364 3.55 -0.11 -3.60
CA ALA A 364 3.43 0.96 -2.62
C ALA A 364 3.99 0.57 -1.23
N LEU A 365 3.78 -0.68 -0.78
CA LEU A 365 4.36 -1.20 0.46
C LEU A 365 5.89 -1.23 0.42
N VAL A 366 6.47 -1.69 -0.69
CA VAL A 366 7.93 -1.70 -0.87
C VAL A 366 8.49 -0.27 -0.84
N LEU A 367 7.86 0.66 -1.57
CA LEU A 367 8.25 2.07 -1.59
C LEU A 367 8.14 2.71 -0.19
N VAL A 368 7.02 2.55 0.50
CA VAL A 368 6.82 3.20 1.80
C VAL A 368 7.73 2.62 2.86
N CYS A 369 7.98 1.31 2.89
CA CYS A 369 8.92 0.73 3.86
C CYS A 369 10.34 1.26 3.63
N GLN A 370 10.79 1.37 2.37
CA GLN A 370 12.06 2.03 2.04
C GLN A 370 12.06 3.50 2.51
N GLY A 371 10.98 4.24 2.25
CA GLY A 371 10.84 5.64 2.65
C GLY A 371 10.87 5.84 4.17
N LEU A 372 10.26 4.93 4.94
CA LEU A 372 10.30 4.94 6.41
C LEU A 372 11.72 4.75 6.93
N ASP A 373 12.46 3.78 6.41
CA ASP A 373 13.85 3.54 6.83
C ASP A 373 14.75 4.74 6.53
N LEU A 374 14.62 5.34 5.34
CA LEU A 374 15.37 6.54 4.97
C LEU A 374 14.97 7.76 5.82
N ARG A 375 13.71 7.83 6.25
CA ARG A 375 13.25 8.88 7.16
C ARG A 375 13.86 8.71 8.54
N VAL A 376 13.92 7.48 9.05
CA VAL A 376 14.57 7.18 10.33
C VAL A 376 16.08 7.44 10.26
N LEU A 377 16.73 7.07 9.15
CA LEU A 377 18.13 7.42 8.88
C LEU A 377 18.35 8.94 8.98
N ARG A 378 17.55 9.74 8.26
CA ARG A 378 17.63 11.21 8.30
C ARG A 378 17.40 11.75 9.70
N THR A 379 16.49 11.15 10.48
CA THR A 379 16.19 11.59 11.86
C THR A 379 17.38 11.33 12.78
N ARG A 380 17.97 10.13 12.74
CA ARG A 380 19.17 9.80 13.52
C ARG A 380 20.36 10.68 13.14
N PHE A 381 20.56 10.91 11.84
CA PHE A 381 21.59 11.81 11.35
C PHE A 381 21.43 13.24 11.89
N ALA A 382 20.19 13.73 11.98
CA ALA A 382 19.89 15.06 12.53
C ALA A 382 20.29 15.17 14.02
N ASP A 383 20.09 14.11 14.81
CA ASP A 383 20.48 14.07 16.23
C ASP A 383 22.00 14.17 16.40
N THR A 384 22.77 13.43 15.60
CA THR A 384 24.25 13.49 15.63
C THR A 384 24.76 14.85 15.16
N LEU A 385 24.19 15.39 14.08
CA LEU A 385 24.53 16.72 13.57
C LEU A 385 24.24 17.83 14.58
N ALA A 386 23.20 17.69 15.41
CA ALA A 386 22.92 18.67 16.46
C ALA A 386 24.07 18.74 17.47
N LEU A 387 24.58 17.59 17.93
CA LEU A 387 25.69 17.50 18.87
C LEU A 387 27.01 18.02 18.27
N ASP A 388 27.24 17.75 16.99
CA ASP A 388 28.41 18.25 16.28
C ASP A 388 28.39 19.78 16.17
N LEU A 389 27.27 20.36 15.76
CA LEU A 389 27.14 21.81 15.68
C LEU A 389 27.26 22.48 17.06
N GLU A 390 26.78 21.84 18.13
CA GLU A 390 27.02 22.30 19.50
C GLU A 390 28.52 22.29 19.85
N THR A 391 29.24 21.24 19.47
CA THR A 391 30.69 21.12 19.70
C THR A 391 31.48 22.13 18.88
N LEU A 392 31.23 22.21 17.58
CA LEU A 392 31.88 23.11 16.64
C LEU A 392 31.60 24.59 16.91
N THR A 393 30.58 24.91 17.71
CA THR A 393 30.27 26.27 18.15
C THR A 393 30.54 26.51 19.63
N ASP A 394 31.08 25.52 20.34
CA ASP A 394 31.48 25.67 21.74
C ASP A 394 32.63 26.67 21.86
N PRO A 395 32.55 27.65 22.80
CA PRO A 395 33.59 28.66 22.95
C PRO A 395 34.97 28.10 23.29
N ALA A 396 35.07 27.01 24.05
CA ALA A 396 36.35 26.40 24.39
C ALA A 396 36.93 25.66 23.17
N TYR A 397 36.09 24.92 22.44
CA TYR A 397 36.49 24.26 21.20
C TYR A 397 37.00 25.25 20.15
N LEU A 398 36.24 26.32 19.90
CA LEU A 398 36.62 27.39 18.99
C LEU A 398 37.91 28.07 19.44
N LEU A 399 38.10 28.36 20.73
CA LEU A 399 39.33 29.02 21.20
C LEU A 399 40.57 28.15 20.99
N GLU A 400 40.44 26.84 21.12
CA GLU A 400 41.53 25.87 20.91
C GLU A 400 41.88 25.70 19.42
N HIS A 401 40.88 25.57 18.55
CA HIS A 401 41.08 25.18 17.14
C HIS A 401 40.99 26.36 16.15
N TYR A 402 40.21 27.39 16.48
CA TYR A 402 39.87 28.54 15.63
C TYR A 402 39.88 29.87 16.43
N PRO A 403 41.04 30.28 16.98
CA PRO A 403 41.11 31.37 17.96
C PRO A 403 40.69 32.74 17.42
N ALA A 404 40.92 33.05 16.14
CA ALA A 404 40.47 34.31 15.56
C ALA A 404 38.94 34.34 15.36
N LEU A 405 38.35 33.20 14.97
CA LEU A 405 36.91 33.01 14.86
C LEU A 405 36.25 33.08 16.25
N ALA A 406 36.84 32.43 17.26
CA ALA A 406 36.40 32.50 18.65
C ALA A 406 36.35 33.93 19.17
N ALA A 407 37.41 34.71 18.93
CA ALA A 407 37.45 36.12 19.30
C ALA A 407 36.39 36.96 18.57
N ALA A 408 36.15 36.69 17.28
CA ALA A 408 35.14 37.40 16.49
C ALA A 408 33.69 37.07 16.90
N LEU A 409 33.47 35.85 17.40
CA LEU A 409 32.19 35.39 17.94
C LEU A 409 32.04 35.65 19.45
N ALA A 410 33.05 36.23 20.11
CA ALA A 410 32.95 36.57 21.53
C ALA A 410 31.90 37.68 21.76
N GLY A 411 31.10 37.53 22.82
CA GLY A 411 30.14 38.54 23.24
C GLY A 411 28.84 37.97 23.81
N PRO A 412 27.95 38.82 24.36
CA PRO A 412 26.72 38.39 25.03
C PRO A 412 25.61 37.94 24.05
N ALA A 413 25.81 38.12 22.75
CA ALA A 413 24.84 37.74 21.73
C ALA A 413 24.79 36.21 21.57
N ARG A 414 23.60 35.63 21.72
CA ARG A 414 23.37 34.20 21.51
C ARG A 414 23.71 33.83 20.06
N MET A 415 24.44 32.72 19.88
CA MET A 415 24.70 32.18 18.54
C MET A 415 23.39 31.83 17.83
N PRO A 416 23.31 32.04 16.50
CA PRO A 416 22.16 31.57 15.73
C PRO A 416 22.07 30.04 15.83
N GLY A 417 20.84 29.51 15.86
CA GLY A 417 20.64 28.07 15.73
C GLY A 417 21.04 27.62 14.33
N LEU A 418 22.16 26.88 14.22
CA LEU A 418 22.69 26.43 12.92
C LEU A 418 21.99 25.16 12.40
N LEU A 419 21.44 24.33 13.29
CA LEU A 419 20.81 23.07 12.95
C LEU A 419 19.63 23.22 11.94
N PRO A 420 18.67 24.14 12.12
CA PRO A 420 17.61 24.33 11.12
C PRO A 420 18.14 24.68 9.73
N THR A 421 19.18 25.50 9.64
CA THR A 421 19.85 25.85 8.37
C THR A 421 20.52 24.63 7.75
N ALA A 422 21.22 23.83 8.56
CA ALA A 422 21.88 22.60 8.11
C ALA A 422 20.86 21.59 7.58
N LEU A 423 19.76 21.33 8.31
CA LEU A 423 18.73 20.38 7.91
C LEU A 423 17.94 20.85 6.67
N ALA A 424 17.63 22.14 6.57
CA ALA A 424 17.00 22.68 5.37
C ALA A 424 17.91 22.56 4.14
N ALA A 425 19.21 22.83 4.30
CA ALA A 425 20.20 22.63 3.25
C ALA A 425 20.33 21.14 2.88
N TRP A 426 20.33 20.26 3.89
CA TRP A 426 20.40 18.81 3.70
C TRP A 426 19.22 18.31 2.88
N ASP A 427 18.00 18.69 3.24
CA ASP A 427 16.78 18.29 2.56
C ASP A 427 16.72 18.85 1.13
N ALA A 428 17.17 20.09 0.91
CA ALA A 428 17.21 20.73 -0.41
C ALA A 428 18.29 20.15 -1.35
N THR A 429 19.29 19.46 -0.83
CA THR A 429 20.43 18.93 -1.58
C THR A 429 20.39 17.41 -1.76
N GLY A 430 19.25 16.77 -1.47
CA GLY A 430 19.08 15.31 -1.54
C GLY A 430 19.29 14.67 -2.92
N ALA A 431 19.42 15.45 -3.99
CA ALA A 431 19.75 14.97 -5.32
C ALA A 431 21.26 14.90 -5.61
N LEU A 432 22.11 15.40 -4.70
CA LEU A 432 23.56 15.30 -4.80
C LEU A 432 24.07 14.01 -4.16
N ASP A 433 25.16 13.48 -4.71
CA ASP A 433 25.95 12.43 -4.05
C ASP A 433 26.54 12.94 -2.74
N LEU A 434 26.87 12.01 -1.83
CA LEU A 434 27.15 12.35 -0.42
C LEU A 434 28.24 13.40 -0.24
N GLY A 435 29.43 13.21 -0.82
CA GLY A 435 30.54 14.17 -0.68
C GLY A 435 30.18 15.60 -1.12
N PRO A 436 29.74 15.83 -2.38
CA PRO A 436 29.25 17.13 -2.83
C PRO A 436 28.09 17.69 -2.01
N ARG A 437 27.20 16.82 -1.50
CA ARG A 437 26.09 17.21 -0.62
C ARG A 437 26.61 17.78 0.69
N CYS A 438 27.54 17.09 1.36
CA CYS A 438 28.13 17.52 2.62
C CYS A 438 28.83 18.88 2.49
N VAL A 439 29.62 19.06 1.42
CA VAL A 439 30.27 20.36 1.12
C VAL A 439 29.23 21.46 0.97
N ARG A 440 28.15 21.23 0.21
CA ARG A 440 27.10 22.24 -0.01
C ARG A 440 26.37 22.62 1.28
N VAL A 441 26.11 21.64 2.14
CA VAL A 441 25.46 21.86 3.43
C VAL A 441 26.38 22.67 4.34
N ALA A 442 27.67 22.29 4.44
CA ALA A 442 28.65 23.02 5.22
C ALA A 442 28.79 24.48 4.73
N GLU A 443 28.93 24.71 3.43
CA GLU A 443 28.96 26.05 2.84
C GLU A 443 27.73 26.90 3.23
N ARG A 444 26.54 26.29 3.26
CA ARG A 444 25.30 26.98 3.62
C ARG A 444 25.26 27.35 5.11
N VAL A 445 25.75 26.47 5.98
CA VAL A 445 25.87 26.74 7.42
C VAL A 445 26.91 27.84 7.68
N THR A 446 28.07 27.75 7.02
CA THR A 446 29.13 28.77 7.08
C THR A 446 28.65 30.13 6.60
N ALA A 447 27.79 30.18 5.58
CA ALA A 447 27.20 31.44 5.13
C ALA A 447 26.35 32.12 6.22
N GLU A 448 25.60 31.35 7.02
CA GLU A 448 24.85 31.90 8.16
C GLU A 448 25.78 32.39 9.27
N LEU A 449 26.84 31.65 9.56
CA LEU A 449 27.87 32.06 10.53
C LEU A 449 28.58 33.35 10.08
N THR A 450 28.87 33.46 8.79
CA THR A 450 29.48 34.65 8.19
C THR A 450 28.55 35.86 8.27
N ALA A 451 27.25 35.67 8.02
CA ALA A 451 26.25 36.72 8.17
C ALA A 451 26.18 37.22 9.62
N GLU A 452 26.28 36.31 10.60
CA GLU A 452 26.32 36.67 12.02
C GLU A 452 27.58 37.48 12.39
N LEU A 453 28.76 37.04 11.93
CA LEU A 453 30.01 37.77 12.10
C LEU A 453 29.90 39.20 11.54
N GLN A 454 29.31 39.34 10.35
CA GLN A 454 29.08 40.65 9.74
C GLN A 454 28.12 41.51 10.58
N ARG A 455 27.01 40.95 11.10
CA ARG A 455 26.08 41.66 11.99
C ARG A 455 26.78 42.17 13.25
N ARG A 456 27.63 41.34 13.87
CA ARG A 456 28.41 41.69 15.06
C ARG A 456 29.44 42.78 14.77
N ALA A 457 30.19 42.64 13.68
CA ALA A 457 31.16 43.66 13.26
C ALA A 457 30.49 45.02 13.01
N VAL A 458 29.35 45.04 12.32
CA VAL A 458 28.57 46.27 12.11
C VAL A 458 28.08 46.86 13.43
N ALA A 459 27.61 46.03 14.37
CA ALA A 459 27.18 46.50 15.68
C ALA A 459 28.34 47.08 16.50
N GLN A 460 29.53 46.46 16.48
CA GLN A 460 30.74 46.94 17.12
C GLN A 460 31.20 48.27 16.52
N VAL A 461 31.26 48.38 15.18
CA VAL A 461 31.62 49.63 14.50
C VAL A 461 30.60 50.73 14.80
N ALA A 462 29.29 50.42 14.82
CA ALA A 462 28.26 51.39 15.18
C ALA A 462 28.30 51.80 16.66
N ALA A 463 28.70 50.90 17.57
CA ALA A 463 28.93 51.22 18.97
C ALA A 463 30.18 52.09 19.14
N ALA A 464 31.29 51.71 18.49
CA ALA A 464 32.54 52.45 18.46
C ALA A 464 32.36 53.85 17.84
N ALA A 465 31.56 53.99 16.77
CA ALA A 465 31.24 55.30 16.19
C ALA A 465 30.40 56.18 17.13
N ARG A 466 29.63 55.57 18.05
CA ARG A 466 28.88 56.27 19.09
C ARG A 466 29.79 56.72 20.25
N THR A 467 30.79 55.91 20.64
CA THR A 467 31.76 56.23 21.71
C THR A 467 32.98 57.02 21.25
N ALA A 468 33.42 56.91 19.99
CA ALA A 468 34.54 57.66 19.40
C ALA A 468 34.23 59.15 19.19
N ARG A 469 33.01 59.61 19.53
CA ARG A 469 32.75 61.03 19.83
C ARG A 469 33.48 61.52 21.09
N GLU A 470 34.10 60.63 21.90
CA GLU A 470 34.77 61.02 23.16
C GLU A 470 36.20 60.48 23.40
N SER A 471 36.77 59.56 22.61
CA SER A 471 38.22 59.28 22.70
C SER A 471 38.77 58.38 21.58
N ASN A 472 40.03 58.65 21.19
CA ASN A 472 40.75 58.01 20.10
C ASN A 472 41.73 56.94 20.64
N SER A 473 41.34 55.67 20.63
CA SER A 473 42.28 54.53 20.66
C SER A 473 41.57 53.27 20.20
N ALA A 474 42.02 52.66 19.10
CA ALA A 474 41.59 51.34 18.65
C ALA A 474 42.82 50.44 18.56
N GLU A 475 42.82 49.33 19.30
CA GLU A 475 43.78 48.24 19.13
C GLU A 475 43.41 47.39 17.90
N PRO A 476 44.40 46.75 17.24
CA PRO A 476 44.12 45.90 16.10
C PRO A 476 43.61 44.53 16.58
N GLY A 477 42.33 44.25 16.36
CA GLY A 477 41.80 42.89 16.37
C GLY A 477 42.41 42.05 15.26
N ALA A 478 42.21 40.73 15.32
CA ALA A 478 42.72 39.77 14.34
C ALA A 478 42.42 40.21 12.89
N SER A 479 43.35 39.94 11.97
CA SER A 479 43.18 40.34 10.57
C SER A 479 41.96 39.61 9.96
N GLY A 480 41.14 40.32 9.18
CA GLY A 480 39.97 39.71 8.53
C GLY A 480 40.33 38.49 7.66
N LEU A 481 41.53 38.47 7.08
CA LEU A 481 42.06 37.33 6.31
C LEU A 481 42.24 36.07 7.18
N THR A 482 42.64 36.23 8.45
CA THR A 482 42.79 35.12 9.40
C THR A 482 41.43 34.49 9.74
N ILE A 483 40.41 35.32 9.96
CA ILE A 483 39.04 34.85 10.23
C ILE A 483 38.48 34.06 9.04
N PHE A 484 38.71 34.54 7.81
CA PHE A 484 38.28 33.81 6.61
C PHE A 484 39.01 32.48 6.41
N ALA A 485 40.31 32.40 6.74
CA ALA A 485 41.06 31.16 6.68
C ALA A 485 40.56 30.13 7.72
N GLU A 486 40.30 30.57 8.96
CA GLU A 486 39.73 29.72 10.01
C GLU A 486 38.30 29.27 9.67
N LEU A 487 37.45 30.15 9.10
CA LEU A 487 36.14 29.77 8.59
C LEU A 487 36.21 28.69 7.50
N ALA A 488 37.21 28.75 6.61
CA ALA A 488 37.42 27.73 5.59
C ALA A 488 37.81 26.38 6.22
N GLY A 489 38.66 26.39 7.26
CA GLY A 489 39.01 25.21 8.04
C GLY A 489 37.79 24.60 8.75
N TRP A 490 37.02 25.43 9.44
CA TRP A 490 35.77 25.04 10.12
C TRP A 490 34.74 24.44 9.14
N THR A 491 34.62 25.03 7.94
CA THR A 491 33.72 24.52 6.89
C THR A 491 34.16 23.14 6.40
N ALA A 492 35.46 22.95 6.19
CA ALA A 492 36.01 21.67 5.75
C ALA A 492 35.81 20.58 6.83
N GLU A 493 36.02 20.91 8.10
CA GLU A 493 35.77 20.02 9.22
C GLU A 493 34.30 19.60 9.30
N LEU A 494 33.37 20.56 9.26
CA LEU A 494 31.93 20.27 9.23
C LEU A 494 31.56 19.38 8.04
N ALA A 495 32.13 19.62 6.86
CA ALA A 495 31.86 18.79 5.67
C ALA A 495 32.32 17.33 5.86
N CYS A 496 33.50 17.11 6.44
CA CYS A 496 33.99 15.76 6.78
C CYS A 496 33.10 15.10 7.85
N ASN A 497 32.78 15.83 8.93
CA ASN A 497 31.92 15.33 10.00
C ASN A 497 30.54 14.91 9.47
N LEU A 498 29.93 15.72 8.60
CA LEU A 498 28.65 15.40 7.94
C LEU A 498 28.72 14.08 7.16
N GLU A 499 29.80 13.84 6.41
CA GLU A 499 30.00 12.62 5.64
C GLU A 499 30.16 11.41 6.56
N ASP A 500 31.05 11.49 7.54
CA ASP A 500 31.33 10.41 8.49
C ASP A 500 30.10 10.03 9.33
N PHE A 501 29.36 11.01 9.83
CA PHE A 501 28.15 10.76 10.61
C PHE A 501 27.02 10.16 9.79
N TYR A 502 26.84 10.62 8.54
CA TYR A 502 25.82 10.05 7.67
C TYR A 502 26.17 8.62 7.26
N GLU A 503 27.42 8.35 6.90
CA GLU A 503 27.90 6.99 6.61
C GLU A 503 27.70 6.05 7.80
N THR A 504 28.06 6.51 9.01
CA THR A 504 27.87 5.72 10.24
C THR A 504 26.39 5.41 10.47
N ALA A 505 25.53 6.43 10.42
CA ALA A 505 24.10 6.23 10.59
C ALA A 505 23.50 5.32 9.50
N ARG A 506 24.00 5.41 8.27
CA ARG A 506 23.55 4.57 7.15
C ARG A 506 23.98 3.12 7.35
N ALA A 507 25.22 2.87 7.77
CA ALA A 507 25.73 1.55 8.08
C ALA A 507 24.91 0.87 9.19
N ASP A 508 24.58 1.61 10.26
CA ASP A 508 23.67 1.14 11.32
C ASP A 508 22.31 0.72 10.75
N MET A 509 21.71 1.55 9.90
CA MET A 509 20.40 1.24 9.30
C MET A 509 20.48 0.03 8.36
N TYR A 510 21.54 -0.09 7.57
CA TYR A 510 21.76 -1.25 6.70
C TYR A 510 21.84 -2.56 7.48
N ALA A 511 22.44 -2.54 8.66
CA ALA A 511 22.53 -3.70 9.53
C ALA A 511 21.24 -3.97 10.32
N GLU A 512 20.63 -2.92 10.88
CA GLU A 512 19.68 -3.05 12.01
C GLU A 512 18.35 -2.31 11.78
N HIS A 513 18.01 -1.87 10.55
CA HIS A 513 16.74 -1.16 10.27
C HIS A 513 15.50 -1.86 10.86
N ALA A 514 15.44 -3.19 10.78
CA ALA A 514 14.32 -3.98 11.29
C ALA A 514 14.14 -3.87 12.81
N ASN A 515 15.19 -3.52 13.56
CA ASN A 515 15.15 -3.28 15.00
C ASN A 515 15.00 -1.78 15.33
N ILE A 516 15.56 -0.91 14.49
CA ILE A 516 15.59 0.54 14.72
C ILE A 516 14.29 1.21 14.30
N THR A 517 13.85 1.01 13.05
CA THR A 517 12.70 1.71 12.46
C THR A 517 11.40 1.52 13.23
N PRO A 518 11.03 0.31 13.71
CA PRO A 518 9.81 0.11 14.50
C PRO A 518 9.66 1.02 15.73
N GLY A 519 10.76 1.49 16.32
CA GLY A 519 10.75 2.40 17.46
C GLY A 519 10.26 3.82 17.15
N TYR A 520 10.12 4.16 15.86
CA TYR A 520 9.66 5.46 15.37
C TYR A 520 8.23 5.42 14.82
N LEU A 521 7.73 4.23 14.51
CA LEU A 521 6.43 4.04 13.85
C LEU A 521 5.27 4.04 14.86
N GLY A 522 4.09 4.40 14.37
CA GLY A 522 2.83 4.20 15.07
C GLY A 522 2.55 2.72 15.33
N SER A 523 1.76 2.42 16.34
CA SER A 523 1.51 1.05 16.78
C SER A 523 0.90 0.16 15.70
N GLY A 524 0.09 0.73 14.80
CA GLY A 524 -0.51 -0.03 13.70
C GLY A 524 0.43 -0.18 12.51
N THR A 525 1.04 0.93 12.06
CA THR A 525 1.97 0.92 10.93
C THR A 525 3.21 0.07 11.19
N ARG A 526 3.67 0.03 12.45
CA ARG A 526 4.74 -0.85 12.93
C ARG A 526 4.50 -2.32 12.59
N ARG A 527 3.30 -2.85 12.83
CA ARG A 527 2.99 -4.26 12.61
C ARG A 527 3.11 -4.64 11.13
N VAL A 528 2.60 -3.78 10.25
CA VAL A 528 2.67 -4.02 8.80
C VAL A 528 4.09 -3.86 8.29
N TYR A 529 4.85 -2.89 8.81
CA TYR A 529 6.28 -2.77 8.52
C TYR A 529 7.04 -4.05 8.93
N GLU A 530 6.88 -4.51 10.17
CA GLU A 530 7.53 -5.73 10.68
C GLU A 530 7.15 -6.96 9.85
N PHE A 531 5.88 -7.08 9.46
CA PHE A 531 5.42 -8.15 8.55
C PHE A 531 6.17 -8.12 7.21
N VAL A 532 6.23 -6.95 6.54
CA VAL A 532 6.92 -6.80 5.25
C VAL A 532 8.41 -7.12 5.39
N ARG A 533 9.08 -6.64 6.45
CA ARG A 533 10.48 -6.99 6.73
C ARG A 533 10.66 -8.49 6.99
N GLY A 534 9.70 -9.14 7.65
CA GLY A 534 9.65 -10.58 7.87
C GLY A 534 9.56 -11.44 6.59
N LEU A 535 9.07 -10.88 5.48
CA LEU A 535 9.08 -11.54 4.16
C LEU A 535 10.47 -11.56 3.49
N GLY A 536 11.50 -11.03 4.17
CA GLY A 536 12.84 -10.84 3.62
C GLY A 536 12.91 -9.68 2.63
N VAL A 537 12.03 -8.68 2.77
CA VAL A 537 12.08 -7.42 2.03
C VAL A 537 12.75 -6.40 2.95
N GLY A 538 14.08 -6.33 2.97
CA GLY A 538 14.85 -5.41 3.82
C GLY A 538 14.94 -3.98 3.27
N LEU A 539 15.61 -3.09 4.01
CA LEU A 539 16.14 -1.83 3.49
C LEU A 539 17.12 -2.14 2.35
N HIS A 540 16.77 -1.73 1.14
CA HIS A 540 17.64 -1.94 -0.02
C HIS A 540 18.86 -1.01 0.08
N LYS A 541 20.05 -1.53 -0.22
CA LYS A 541 21.34 -0.83 -0.10
C LYS A 541 21.86 -0.24 -1.40
N GLY A 542 21.01 -0.21 -2.42
CA GLY A 542 21.32 0.41 -3.71
C GLY A 542 22.21 -0.49 -4.54
N ARG A 543 23.38 0.00 -4.95
CA ARG A 543 24.28 -0.75 -5.83
C ARG A 543 24.82 -2.04 -5.18
N GLU A 544 24.94 -2.09 -3.85
CA GLU A 544 25.37 -3.29 -3.11
C GLU A 544 24.40 -4.46 -3.32
N ASP A 545 23.10 -4.19 -3.36
CA ASP A 545 22.05 -5.20 -3.49
C ASP A 545 21.69 -5.51 -4.96
N ASP A 546 22.30 -4.82 -5.93
CA ASP A 546 22.09 -5.11 -7.34
C ASP A 546 22.63 -6.51 -7.66
N PRO A 547 21.77 -7.45 -8.12
CA PRO A 547 22.15 -8.83 -8.37
C PRO A 547 23.15 -8.99 -9.53
N LEU A 548 23.43 -7.95 -10.31
CA LEU A 548 24.34 -7.96 -11.45
C LEU A 548 25.63 -7.16 -11.23
N ASN A 549 25.79 -6.49 -10.08
CA ASN A 549 26.93 -5.60 -9.84
C ASN A 549 28.25 -6.34 -9.53
N GLU A 550 28.20 -7.64 -9.20
CA GLU A 550 29.37 -8.51 -9.07
C GLU A 550 29.18 -9.74 -9.96
N GLY A 551 30.14 -10.01 -10.85
CA GLY A 551 30.01 -11.02 -11.89
C GLY A 551 29.51 -12.37 -11.37
N VAL A 552 28.30 -12.74 -11.78
CA VAL A 552 27.69 -14.08 -11.70
C VAL A 552 27.46 -14.66 -10.28
N GLU A 553 28.01 -14.09 -9.20
CA GLU A 553 27.75 -14.54 -7.82
C GLU A 553 26.57 -13.80 -7.14
N GLY A 554 25.45 -13.65 -7.85
CA GLY A 554 24.20 -13.11 -7.32
C GLY A 554 23.44 -14.06 -6.38
N GLU A 555 24.12 -14.93 -5.63
CA GLU A 555 23.44 -15.88 -4.74
C GLU A 555 22.79 -15.14 -3.56
N GLY A 556 21.46 -15.00 -3.62
CA GLY A 556 20.64 -14.44 -2.54
C GLY A 556 20.09 -13.05 -2.80
N LYS A 557 20.77 -12.21 -3.58
CA LYS A 557 20.30 -10.85 -3.97
C LYS A 557 19.04 -10.93 -4.84
N LYS A 558 18.14 -9.96 -4.71
CA LYS A 558 16.83 -9.96 -5.39
C LYS A 558 16.62 -8.64 -6.12
N THR A 559 16.01 -8.72 -7.31
CA THR A 559 15.53 -7.53 -7.99
C THR A 559 14.40 -6.89 -7.19
N ILE A 560 14.23 -5.58 -7.35
CA ILE A 560 13.14 -4.82 -6.72
C ILE A 560 11.77 -5.39 -7.11
N GLY A 561 11.60 -5.83 -8.37
CA GLY A 561 10.39 -6.52 -8.81
C GLY A 561 10.19 -7.87 -8.10
N GLY A 562 11.27 -8.61 -7.81
CA GLY A 562 11.21 -9.84 -7.01
C GLY A 562 10.78 -9.59 -5.56
N LEU A 563 11.23 -8.48 -4.96
CA LEU A 563 10.78 -8.05 -3.63
C LEU A 563 9.29 -7.68 -3.63
N ALA A 564 8.83 -6.87 -4.61
CA ALA A 564 7.42 -6.56 -4.78
C ALA A 564 6.57 -7.82 -5.02
N GLY A 565 7.10 -8.80 -5.77
CA GLY A 565 6.44 -10.09 -6.01
C GLY A 565 6.20 -10.91 -4.74
N ARG A 566 7.11 -10.84 -3.74
CA ARG A 566 6.90 -11.49 -2.43
C ARG A 566 5.77 -10.83 -1.66
N VAL A 567 5.75 -9.51 -1.60
CA VAL A 567 4.67 -8.76 -0.94
C VAL A 567 3.34 -9.01 -1.63
N TYR A 568 3.32 -9.03 -2.97
CA TYR A 568 2.14 -9.38 -3.75
C TYR A 568 1.61 -10.78 -3.41
N ALA A 569 2.50 -11.78 -3.33
CA ALA A 569 2.11 -13.14 -2.94
C ALA A 569 1.49 -13.17 -1.53
N ALA A 570 2.05 -12.45 -0.56
CA ALA A 570 1.51 -12.37 0.79
C ALA A 570 0.13 -11.66 0.85
N ILE A 571 -0.07 -10.62 0.03
CA ILE A 571 -1.39 -9.95 -0.12
C ILE A 571 -2.42 -10.93 -0.71
N ARG A 572 -2.08 -11.62 -1.81
CA ARG A 572 -2.97 -12.57 -2.49
C ARG A 572 -3.22 -13.84 -1.67
N GLY A 573 -2.25 -14.26 -0.86
CA GLY A 573 -2.36 -15.37 0.08
C GLY A 573 -3.14 -15.02 1.35
N GLY A 574 -3.37 -13.73 1.61
CA GLY A 574 -4.12 -13.23 2.76
C GLY A 574 -3.31 -13.10 4.05
N GLU A 575 -2.01 -13.41 4.01
CA GLU A 575 -1.11 -13.48 5.17
C GLU A 575 -0.93 -12.12 5.86
N ILE A 576 -0.92 -11.03 5.08
CA ILE A 576 -0.72 -9.66 5.60
C ILE A 576 -1.91 -9.14 6.42
N TYR A 577 -3.11 -9.65 6.20
CA TYR A 577 -4.32 -9.03 6.74
C TYR A 577 -4.50 -9.24 8.24
N GLU A 578 -3.85 -10.25 8.83
CA GLU A 578 -3.76 -10.38 10.29
C GLU A 578 -3.03 -9.16 10.88
N ALA A 579 -1.86 -8.82 10.35
CA ALA A 579 -1.09 -7.65 10.79
C ALA A 579 -1.85 -6.33 10.56
N VAL A 580 -2.58 -6.21 9.44
CA VAL A 580 -3.43 -5.03 9.15
C VAL A 580 -4.55 -4.90 10.18
N VAL A 581 -5.33 -5.96 10.42
CA VAL A 581 -6.47 -5.93 11.34
C VAL A 581 -6.01 -5.70 12.78
N GLU A 582 -4.95 -6.36 13.22
CA GLU A 582 -4.38 -6.11 14.54
C GLU A 582 -3.84 -4.70 14.70
N GLY A 583 -3.25 -4.14 13.65
CA GLY A 583 -2.75 -2.76 13.64
C GLY A 583 -3.85 -1.71 13.75
N LEU A 584 -5.10 -2.05 13.46
CA LEU A 584 -6.27 -1.16 13.56
C LEU A 584 -7.06 -1.33 14.86
N ARG A 585 -6.71 -2.27 15.74
CA ARG A 585 -7.41 -2.53 17.02
C ARG A 585 -6.99 -1.59 18.16
N GLY A 586 -6.08 -0.63 17.90
CA GLY A 586 -5.41 0.21 18.90
C GLY A 586 -6.15 1.48 19.31
#